data_AF-A0A6B0V6P0-F1
#
_entry.id   AF-A0A6B0V6P0-F1
#
_cell.length_a   1.000
_cell.length_b   1.000
_cell.length_c   1.000
_cell.angle_alpha   90.00
_cell.angle_beta   90.00
_cell.angle_gamma   90.00
#
_symmetry.space_group_name_H-M   'P 1'
#
loop_
_entity.id
_entity.type
_entity.pdbx_description
1 polymer ?
#
loop_
_entity_poly.entity_id
_entity_poly.type
_entity_poly.pdbx_seq_one_letter_code
_entity_poly.pdbx_strand_id
1 'polypeptide(L)'
;VSTLLECAPRWRLEKADWELFRSSATFDISLLSVLSPDDATAYVTEKIIKAAEQSIPRTSGKLPRKCRPWWAEECSTTMKKQDKAWGIFRRYPTIDNKIEFKRRKAQARWTRRQAKKKSWTKYVSSLSSFVPAREVWDRYRKIKGDYRCFISPPLFKTVPTSLKDLGNTLGVHFQSISSSENYSATFKQFKRKAECEQIVMSGATSTPYKQPFTLRELELTLDIRKQSAPGPDSIHYEMLRKLPLEHLLSFLNLLWERAYFPESWKRAHVIPLLKAGKDRSLPSSYRPIALTSCLGKTY
;
A
#
# COMPACT_ATOMS: atom_id res chain seq x y z
N VAL A 1 26.39 4.92 -1.54
CA VAL A 1 25.14 4.14 -1.38
C VAL A 1 24.10 5.05 -0.75
N SER A 2 23.35 5.78 -1.57
CA SER A 2 22.32 6.72 -1.09
C SER A 2 21.23 5.94 -0.36
N THR A 3 21.04 6.31 0.90
CA THR A 3 20.14 5.67 1.84
C THR A 3 18.68 5.79 1.41
N LEU A 4 17.98 4.66 1.42
CA LEU A 4 16.53 4.43 1.30
C LEU A 4 15.72 5.23 2.35
N LEU A 5 15.71 6.56 2.29
CA LEU A 5 15.06 7.39 3.32
C LEU A 5 13.65 7.84 2.96
N GLU A 6 13.22 7.60 1.72
CA GLU A 6 11.94 8.10 1.22
C GLU A 6 11.11 6.94 0.67
N CYS A 7 9.94 6.75 1.28
CA CYS A 7 8.86 5.92 0.78
C CYS A 7 7.87 6.83 0.05
N ALA A 8 7.18 6.31 -0.97
CA ALA A 8 6.12 7.06 -1.63
C ALA A 8 5.09 7.55 -0.58
N PRO A 9 4.69 8.84 -0.62
CA PRO A 9 3.62 9.34 0.23
C PRO A 9 2.34 8.49 0.07
N ARG A 10 1.75 8.09 1.20
CA ARG A 10 0.51 7.30 1.24
C ARG A 10 -0.63 8.14 1.80
N TRP A 11 -1.85 7.84 1.38
CA TRP A 11 -3.06 8.44 1.92
C TRP A 11 -3.28 8.08 3.39
N ARG A 12 -3.66 9.07 4.20
CA ARG A 12 -4.07 8.87 5.60
C ARG A 12 -5.58 8.85 5.68
N LEU A 13 -6.18 7.75 5.25
CA LEU A 13 -7.64 7.58 5.15
C LEU A 13 -8.36 7.82 6.49
N GLU A 14 -7.72 7.52 7.62
CA GLU A 14 -8.20 7.81 8.98
C GLU A 14 -8.43 9.31 9.27
N LYS A 15 -7.86 10.19 8.45
CA LYS A 15 -7.96 11.66 8.58
C LYS A 15 -8.63 12.31 7.38
N ALA A 16 -9.30 11.51 6.55
CA ALA A 16 -10.01 12.01 5.38
C ALA A 16 -11.25 12.81 5.79
N ASP A 17 -11.47 13.94 5.12
CA ASP A 17 -12.77 14.60 5.07
C ASP A 17 -13.62 13.93 3.99
N TRP A 18 -14.44 12.96 4.39
CA TRP A 18 -15.24 12.18 3.44
C TRP A 18 -16.42 12.96 2.85
N GLU A 19 -16.89 14.02 3.52
CA GLU A 19 -17.95 14.88 3.00
C GLU A 19 -17.41 15.70 1.83
N LEU A 20 -16.27 16.37 2.04
CA LEU A 20 -15.56 17.09 0.97
C LEU A 20 -15.14 16.15 -0.17
N PHE A 21 -14.62 14.96 0.16
CA PHE A 21 -14.26 13.97 -0.85
C PHE A 21 -15.46 13.62 -1.73
N ARG A 22 -16.62 13.34 -1.13
CA ARG A 22 -17.83 12.94 -1.86
C ARG A 22 -18.37 14.06 -2.74
N SER A 23 -18.36 15.31 -2.26
CA SER A 23 -18.79 16.45 -3.08
C SER A 23 -17.85 16.75 -4.24
N SER A 24 -16.54 16.53 -4.07
CA SER A 24 -15.54 16.81 -5.12
C SER A 24 -15.36 15.66 -6.12
N ALA A 25 -15.73 14.43 -5.75
CA ALA A 25 -15.50 13.23 -6.55
C ALA A 25 -16.65 12.88 -7.53
N THR A 26 -17.46 13.87 -7.92
CA THR A 26 -18.46 13.73 -8.99
C THR A 26 -17.80 13.88 -10.36
N PHE A 27 -18.24 13.08 -11.33
CA PHE A 27 -17.75 13.15 -12.70
C PHE A 27 -18.92 13.15 -13.70
N ASP A 28 -18.72 13.82 -14.83
CA ASP A 28 -19.76 14.02 -15.83
C ASP A 28 -19.98 12.74 -16.65
N ILE A 29 -21.13 12.09 -16.43
CA ILE A 29 -21.51 10.85 -17.10
C ILE A 29 -21.67 11.06 -18.61
N SER A 30 -22.14 12.24 -19.05
CA SER A 30 -22.32 12.53 -20.47
C SER A 30 -20.99 12.51 -21.22
N LEU A 31 -19.94 13.07 -20.61
CA LEU A 31 -18.59 13.08 -21.14
C LEU A 31 -18.00 11.67 -21.28
N LEU A 32 -18.29 10.77 -20.33
CA LEU A 32 -17.81 9.38 -20.37
C LEU A 32 -18.29 8.64 -21.64
N SER A 33 -19.51 8.95 -22.10
CA SER A 33 -20.11 8.33 -23.28
C SER A 33 -19.43 8.70 -24.59
N VAL A 34 -18.73 9.85 -24.62
CA VAL A 34 -18.07 10.39 -25.81
C VAL A 34 -16.60 9.96 -25.87
N LEU A 35 -15.94 9.84 -24.72
CA LEU A 35 -14.53 9.48 -24.62
C LEU A 35 -14.26 8.02 -25.01
N SER A 36 -13.02 7.70 -25.37
CA SER A 36 -12.58 6.29 -25.48
C SER A 36 -12.61 5.62 -24.09
N PRO A 37 -12.73 4.27 -24.00
CA PRO A 37 -12.73 3.58 -22.70
C PRO A 37 -11.50 3.88 -21.82
N ASP A 38 -10.31 3.98 -22.41
CA ASP A 38 -9.10 4.32 -21.67
C ASP A 38 -9.07 5.78 -21.24
N ASP A 39 -9.52 6.71 -22.09
CA ASP A 39 -9.60 8.13 -21.72
C ASP A 39 -10.66 8.38 -20.64
N ALA A 40 -11.81 7.70 -20.73
CA ALA A 40 -12.84 7.70 -19.70
C ALA A 40 -12.27 7.17 -18.37
N THR A 41 -11.48 6.09 -18.41
CA THR A 41 -10.81 5.54 -17.23
C THR A 41 -9.79 6.50 -16.64
N ALA A 42 -8.99 7.17 -17.49
CA ALA A 42 -8.04 8.18 -17.07
C ALA A 42 -8.74 9.37 -16.41
N TYR A 43 -9.83 9.86 -17.01
CA TYR A 43 -10.65 10.94 -16.48
C TYR A 43 -11.24 10.62 -15.10
N VAL A 44 -11.88 9.45 -14.94
CA VAL A 44 -12.44 9.01 -13.65
C VAL A 44 -11.34 8.88 -12.61
N THR A 45 -10.22 8.25 -12.97
CA THR A 45 -9.06 8.09 -12.07
C THR A 45 -8.53 9.45 -11.61
N GLU A 46 -8.38 10.40 -12.53
CA GLU A 46 -7.92 11.76 -12.23
C GLU A 46 -8.89 12.50 -11.31
N LYS A 47 -10.21 12.38 -11.54
CA LYS A 47 -11.24 13.00 -10.68
C LYS A 47 -11.19 12.45 -9.25
N ILE A 48 -11.06 11.14 -9.10
CA ILE A 48 -10.93 10.49 -7.78
C ILE A 48 -9.66 10.99 -7.07
N ILE A 49 -8.53 11.05 -7.78
CA ILE A 49 -7.27 11.48 -7.19
C ILE A 49 -7.28 12.96 -6.83
N LYS A 50 -7.82 13.84 -7.68
CA LYS A 50 -7.97 15.27 -7.37
C LYS A 50 -8.86 15.49 -6.15
N ALA A 51 -9.98 14.78 -6.05
CA ALA A 51 -10.84 14.82 -4.86
C ALA A 51 -10.09 14.34 -3.61
N ALA A 52 -9.31 13.27 -3.73
CA ALA A 52 -8.48 12.77 -2.63
C ALA A 52 -7.38 13.76 -2.21
N GLU A 53 -6.75 14.47 -3.16
CA GLU A 53 -5.72 15.47 -2.87
C GLU A 53 -6.27 16.66 -2.07
N GLN A 54 -7.53 17.03 -2.31
CA GLN A 54 -8.21 18.11 -1.59
C GLN A 54 -8.67 17.71 -0.19
N SER A 55 -9.05 16.44 0.00
CA SER A 55 -9.77 16.00 1.21
C SER A 55 -8.98 15.05 2.11
N ILE A 56 -7.89 14.45 1.62
CA ILE A 56 -7.16 13.40 2.32
C ILE A 56 -5.68 13.78 2.47
N PRO A 57 -5.18 13.97 3.70
CA PRO A 57 -3.76 14.28 3.88
C PRO A 57 -2.88 13.08 3.54
N ARG A 58 -1.73 13.33 2.91
CA ARG A 58 -0.70 12.31 2.65
C ARG A 58 0.33 12.23 3.79
N THR A 59 0.94 11.06 3.96
CA THR A 59 2.11 10.90 4.83
C THR A 59 3.32 11.62 4.24
N SER A 60 4.25 12.08 5.08
CA SER A 60 5.46 12.78 4.64
C SER A 60 6.45 11.98 3.77
N GLY A 61 6.20 10.69 3.52
CA GLY A 61 7.12 9.77 2.83
C GLY A 61 8.37 9.39 3.63
N LYS A 62 8.79 10.23 4.58
CA LYS A 62 9.92 9.98 5.48
C LYS A 62 9.66 8.78 6.38
N LEU A 63 10.58 7.83 6.33
CA LEU A 63 10.53 6.66 7.21
C LEU A 63 10.78 7.06 8.67
N PRO A 64 10.00 6.54 9.64
CA PRO A 64 10.22 6.84 11.03
C PRO A 64 11.58 6.30 11.47
N ARG A 65 12.47 7.18 11.95
CA ARG A 65 13.80 6.84 12.49
C ARG A 65 13.75 5.78 13.61
N LYS A 66 12.61 5.66 14.29
CA LYS A 66 12.34 4.65 15.32
C LYS A 66 10.93 4.10 15.12
N CYS A 67 10.80 2.85 14.68
CA CYS A 67 9.53 2.16 14.49
C CYS A 67 8.98 1.63 15.82
N ARG A 68 8.78 2.54 16.77
CA ARG A 68 8.33 2.27 18.13
C ARG A 68 6.90 2.78 18.29
N PRO A 69 5.88 1.91 18.42
CA PRO A 69 4.47 2.30 18.50
C PRO A 69 4.12 3.22 19.69
N TRP A 70 4.99 3.27 20.69
CA TRP A 70 4.86 4.08 21.88
C TRP A 70 5.60 5.43 21.80
N TRP A 71 6.28 5.73 20.69
CA TRP A 71 7.06 6.95 20.56
C TRP A 71 6.15 8.15 20.23
N ALA A 72 5.85 8.95 21.25
CA ALA A 72 5.13 10.22 21.10
C ALA A 72 6.09 11.39 20.81
N GLU A 73 5.54 12.52 20.37
CA GLU A 73 6.29 13.76 20.17
C GLU A 73 7.00 14.24 21.44
N GLU A 74 6.38 14.05 22.60
CA GLU A 74 6.96 14.35 23.92
C GLU A 74 8.28 13.57 24.19
N CYS A 75 8.39 12.34 23.70
CA CYS A 75 9.63 11.57 23.78
C CYS A 75 10.74 12.22 22.93
N SER A 76 10.40 12.80 21.78
CA SER A 76 11.35 13.50 20.92
C SER A 76 11.83 14.80 21.56
N THR A 77 10.92 15.60 22.13
CA THR A 77 11.25 16.89 22.75
C THR A 77 12.12 16.71 23.99
N THR A 78 11.78 15.77 24.87
CA THR A 78 12.57 15.46 26.07
C THR A 78 13.95 14.86 25.72
N MET A 79 14.04 14.05 24.67
CA MET A 79 15.33 13.53 24.18
C MET A 79 16.22 14.66 23.65
N LYS A 80 15.68 15.59 22.85
CA LYS A 80 16.44 16.78 22.39
C LYS A 80 16.95 17.63 23.56
N LYS A 81 16.14 17.83 24.60
CA LYS A 81 16.54 18.55 25.83
C LYS A 81 17.66 17.81 26.58
N GLN A 82 17.57 16.48 26.68
CA GLN A 82 18.62 15.63 27.27
C GLN A 82 19.93 15.74 26.48
N ASP A 83 19.86 15.63 25.14
CA ASP A 83 21.04 15.69 24.28
C ASP A 83 21.70 17.07 24.30
N LYS A 84 20.90 18.15 24.37
CA LYS A 84 21.39 19.53 24.56
C LYS A 84 22.13 19.67 25.90
N ALA A 85 21.53 19.21 27.00
CA ALA A 85 22.15 19.27 28.32
C ALA A 85 23.44 18.42 28.40
N TRP A 86 23.46 17.25 27.74
CA TRP A 86 24.66 16.44 27.60
C TRP A 86 25.75 17.18 26.81
N GLY A 87 25.39 17.82 25.69
CA GLY A 87 26.32 18.59 24.88
C GLY A 87 26.96 19.74 25.66
N ILE A 88 26.19 20.45 26.49
CA ILE A 88 26.68 21.51 27.37
C ILE A 88 27.62 20.94 28.43
N PHE A 89 27.19 19.91 29.18
CA PHE A 89 28.03 19.29 30.20
C PHE A 89 29.34 18.71 29.64
N ARG A 90 29.30 18.12 28.43
CA ARG A 90 30.49 17.58 27.77
C ARG A 90 31.51 18.66 27.39
N ARG A 91 31.04 19.87 27.03
CA ARG A 91 31.91 21.01 26.70
C ARG A 91 32.38 21.76 27.96
N TYR A 92 31.51 21.84 28.96
CA TYR A 92 31.70 22.62 30.18
C TYR A 92 31.32 21.76 31.40
N PRO A 93 32.25 20.98 31.96
CA PRO A 93 31.97 19.96 32.98
C PRO A 93 31.84 20.56 34.39
N THR A 94 30.88 21.46 34.60
CA THR A 94 30.55 22.03 35.91
C THR A 94 29.56 21.15 36.69
N ILE A 95 29.47 21.36 38.01
CA ILE A 95 28.52 20.65 38.89
C ILE A 95 27.08 20.96 38.47
N ASP A 96 26.76 22.23 38.20
CA ASP A 96 25.42 22.64 37.77
C ASP A 96 25.00 22.00 36.44
N ASN A 97 25.92 21.96 35.47
CA ASN A 97 25.68 21.30 34.19
C ASN A 97 25.46 19.80 34.35
N LYS A 98 26.17 19.16 35.30
CA LYS A 98 25.97 17.74 35.65
C LYS A 98 24.61 17.50 36.29
N ILE A 99 24.17 18.39 37.19
CA ILE A 99 22.85 18.33 37.84
C ILE A 99 21.74 18.48 36.78
N GLU A 100 21.86 19.48 35.91
CA GLU A 100 20.88 19.74 34.86
C GLU A 100 20.80 18.58 33.86
N PHE A 101 21.96 18.03 33.43
CA PHE A 101 21.97 16.82 32.61
C PHE A 101 21.27 15.64 33.30
N LYS A 102 21.55 15.39 34.59
CA LYS A 102 20.88 14.33 35.36
C LYS A 102 19.37 14.55 35.43
N ARG A 103 18.92 15.79 35.67
CA ARG A 103 17.50 16.18 35.69
C ARG A 103 16.83 15.89 34.36
N ARG A 104 17.42 16.34 33.24
CA ARG A 104 16.89 16.08 31.89
C ARG A 104 16.90 14.60 31.51
N LYS A 105 17.94 13.86 31.92
CA LYS A 105 18.03 12.41 31.73
C LYS A 105 16.92 11.67 32.49
N ALA A 106 16.62 12.09 33.73
CA ALA A 106 15.53 11.54 34.53
C ALA A 106 14.16 11.85 33.89
N GLN A 107 13.94 13.10 33.46
CA GLN A 107 12.72 13.52 32.76
C GLN A 107 12.50 12.70 31.49
N ALA A 108 13.51 12.60 30.61
CA ALA A 108 13.42 11.81 29.39
C ALA A 108 13.19 10.31 29.66
N ARG A 109 13.78 9.76 30.74
CA ARG A 109 13.51 8.37 31.16
C ARG A 109 12.07 8.18 31.63
N TRP A 110 11.54 9.12 32.41
CA TRP A 110 10.16 9.08 32.90
C TRP A 110 9.16 9.18 31.75
N THR A 111 9.30 10.17 30.86
CA THR A 111 8.42 10.35 29.69
C THR A 111 8.42 9.09 28.81
N ARG A 112 9.58 8.48 28.54
CA ARG A 112 9.65 7.22 27.78
C ARG A 112 8.93 6.06 28.47
N ARG A 113 9.00 5.97 29.81
CA ARG A 113 8.30 4.93 30.59
C ARG A 113 6.79 5.14 30.55
N GLN A 114 6.32 6.38 30.72
CA GLN A 114 4.90 6.72 30.63
C GLN A 114 4.35 6.44 29.24
N ALA A 115 5.07 6.84 28.19
CA ALA A 115 4.65 6.60 26.81
C ALA A 115 4.57 5.09 26.49
N LYS A 116 5.54 4.29 26.95
CA LYS A 116 5.48 2.81 26.86
C LYS A 116 4.26 2.24 27.58
N LYS A 117 4.02 2.66 28.83
CA LYS A 117 2.88 2.21 29.64
C LYS A 117 1.56 2.54 28.94
N LYS A 118 1.33 3.80 28.58
CA LYS A 118 0.11 4.27 27.90
C LYS A 118 -0.16 3.50 26.61
N SER A 119 0.88 3.33 25.77
CA SER A 119 0.76 2.59 24.50
C SER A 119 0.47 1.10 24.71
N TRP A 120 1.05 0.48 25.74
CA TRP A 120 0.80 -0.92 26.08
C TRP A 120 -0.60 -1.11 26.65
N THR A 121 -1.01 -0.28 27.62
CA THR A 121 -2.37 -0.32 28.20
C THR A 121 -3.42 -0.15 27.11
N LYS A 122 -3.26 0.84 26.21
CA LYS A 122 -4.18 1.05 25.07
C LYS A 122 -4.27 -0.17 24.15
N TYR A 123 -3.15 -0.87 23.95
CA TYR A 123 -3.12 -2.06 23.09
C TYR A 123 -3.79 -3.25 23.78
N VAL A 124 -3.47 -3.52 25.04
CA VAL A 124 -4.07 -4.62 25.80
C VAL A 124 -5.58 -4.41 25.95
N SER A 125 -6.03 -3.17 26.18
CA SER A 125 -7.46 -2.85 26.25
C SER A 125 -8.19 -3.02 24.92
N SER A 126 -7.48 -3.04 23.78
CA SER A 126 -8.07 -3.31 22.46
C SER A 126 -7.96 -4.78 22.04
N LEU A 127 -7.31 -5.64 22.84
CA LEU A 127 -7.19 -7.06 22.49
C LEU A 127 -8.54 -7.77 22.69
N SER A 128 -8.94 -8.53 21.67
CA SER A 128 -10.07 -9.45 21.72
C SER A 128 -9.60 -10.87 21.43
N SER A 129 -10.43 -11.87 21.72
CA SER A 129 -10.15 -13.29 21.41
C SER A 129 -9.93 -13.56 19.91
N PHE A 130 -10.34 -12.61 19.05
CA PHE A 130 -10.20 -12.69 17.60
C PHE A 130 -8.85 -12.19 17.08
N VAL A 131 -7.98 -11.63 17.94
CA VAL A 131 -6.68 -11.10 17.50
C VAL A 131 -5.70 -12.25 17.25
N PRO A 132 -5.13 -12.41 16.04
CA PRO A 132 -4.18 -13.47 15.75
C PRO A 132 -2.90 -13.36 16.59
N ALA A 133 -2.38 -14.49 17.07
CA ALA A 133 -1.16 -14.53 17.89
C ALA A 133 0.04 -13.80 17.23
N ARG A 134 0.14 -13.84 15.90
CA ARG A 134 1.16 -13.12 15.13
C ARG A 134 1.15 -11.62 15.42
N GLU A 135 -0.02 -11.00 15.50
CA GLU A 135 -0.15 -9.56 15.72
C GLU A 135 0.35 -9.17 17.12
N VAL A 136 0.02 -10.00 18.12
CA VAL A 136 0.50 -9.85 19.51
C VAL A 136 2.02 -9.94 19.57
N TRP A 137 2.61 -10.95 18.92
CA TRP A 137 4.07 -11.11 18.85
C TRP A 137 4.76 -9.98 18.09
N ASP A 138 4.16 -9.49 17.00
CA ASP A 138 4.68 -8.33 16.26
C ASP A 138 4.66 -7.06 17.13
N ARG A 139 3.59 -6.84 17.90
CA ARG A 139 3.49 -5.71 18.84
C ARG A 139 4.55 -5.80 19.93
N TYR A 140 4.74 -6.99 20.51
CA TYR A 140 5.76 -7.23 21.52
C TYR A 140 7.18 -6.94 20.99
N ARG A 141 7.53 -7.46 19.81
CA ARG A 141 8.82 -7.19 19.15
C ARG A 141 9.04 -5.69 18.89
N LYS A 142 7.99 -4.96 18.48
CA LYS A 142 8.03 -3.50 18.29
C LYS A 142 8.32 -2.74 19.59
N ILE A 143 7.83 -3.22 20.73
CA ILE A 143 8.06 -2.61 22.04
C ILE A 143 9.47 -2.90 22.55
N LYS A 144 9.93 -4.14 22.39
CA LYS A 144 11.29 -4.58 22.76
C LYS A 144 12.36 -3.86 21.94
N GLY A 145 12.02 -3.48 20.70
CA GLY A 145 12.93 -2.79 19.78
C GLY A 145 13.62 -3.75 18.81
N ASP A 146 13.26 -5.03 18.84
CA ASP A 146 13.75 -6.09 17.96
C ASP A 146 13.07 -6.05 16.57
N TYR A 147 12.01 -5.26 16.44
CA TYR A 147 11.30 -5.09 15.18
C TYR A 147 12.11 -4.24 14.19
N ARG A 148 12.49 -4.84 13.08
CA ARG A 148 13.03 -4.14 11.92
C ARG A 148 11.87 -3.77 11.00
N CYS A 149 11.63 -2.48 10.83
CA CYS A 149 10.58 -1.98 9.95
C CYS A 149 10.90 -2.11 8.46
N PHE A 150 12.17 -2.36 8.13
CA PHE A 150 12.63 -2.41 6.75
C PHE A 150 13.41 -3.69 6.51
N ILE A 151 13.00 -4.37 5.44
CA ILE A 151 13.73 -5.46 4.81
C ILE A 151 14.79 -4.74 3.97
N SER A 152 16.08 -4.91 4.29
CA SER A 152 17.16 -4.41 3.43
C SER A 152 16.93 -4.95 2.01
N PRO A 153 17.15 -4.14 0.94
CA PRO A 153 17.04 -4.65 -0.42
C PRO A 153 17.87 -5.93 -0.58
N PRO A 154 17.47 -6.86 -1.46
CA PRO A 154 18.32 -7.97 -1.85
C PRO A 154 19.73 -7.46 -2.17
N LEU A 155 20.75 -8.02 -1.52
CA LEU A 155 22.14 -7.83 -1.92
C LEU A 155 22.45 -8.92 -2.93
N PHE A 156 22.16 -8.69 -4.20
CA PHE A 156 22.59 -9.63 -5.25
C PHE A 156 24.13 -9.65 -5.31
N LYS A 157 24.70 -10.84 -5.57
CA LYS A 157 26.15 -11.06 -5.59
C LYS A 157 26.87 -10.25 -6.68
N THR A 158 26.18 -9.96 -7.78
CA THR A 158 26.59 -8.95 -8.76
C THR A 158 26.12 -7.60 -8.22
N VAL A 159 27.06 -6.72 -7.87
CA VAL A 159 26.76 -5.41 -7.26
C VAL A 159 25.79 -4.65 -8.18
N PRO A 160 24.51 -4.50 -7.83
CA PRO A 160 23.61 -3.68 -8.62
C PRO A 160 24.11 -2.24 -8.51
N THR A 161 24.43 -1.62 -9.63
CA THR A 161 24.87 -0.22 -9.71
C THR A 161 23.79 0.74 -9.20
N SER A 162 22.51 0.34 -9.28
CA SER A 162 21.37 1.11 -8.78
C SER A 162 20.19 0.24 -8.30
N LEU A 163 19.25 0.85 -7.56
CA LEU A 163 17.98 0.21 -7.18
C LEU A 163 17.09 -0.10 -8.38
N LYS A 164 17.22 0.66 -9.47
CA LYS A 164 16.53 0.39 -10.73
C LYS A 164 17.05 -0.92 -11.34
N ASP A 165 18.36 -1.11 -11.33
CA ASP A 165 18.99 -2.33 -11.83
C ASP A 165 18.57 -3.54 -11.00
N LEU A 166 18.50 -3.39 -9.67
CA LEU A 166 17.96 -4.40 -8.77
C LEU A 166 16.51 -4.80 -9.15
N GLY A 167 15.66 -3.80 -9.38
CA GLY A 167 14.27 -4.00 -9.82
C GLY A 167 14.19 -4.71 -11.17
N ASN A 168 15.03 -4.31 -12.13
CA ASN A 168 15.13 -4.93 -13.45
C ASN A 168 15.60 -6.38 -13.37
N THR A 169 16.61 -6.70 -12.55
CA THR A 169 17.07 -8.08 -12.34
C THR A 169 15.94 -8.97 -11.81
N LEU A 170 15.18 -8.49 -10.84
CA LEU A 170 13.99 -9.21 -10.34
C LEU A 170 12.91 -9.34 -11.41
N GLY A 171 12.65 -8.27 -12.16
CA GLY A 171 11.67 -8.26 -13.25
C GLY A 171 11.98 -9.29 -14.33
N VAL A 172 13.22 -9.30 -14.84
CA VAL A 172 13.69 -10.29 -15.83
C VAL A 172 13.55 -11.71 -15.27
N HIS A 173 13.92 -11.94 -14.01
CA HIS A 173 13.77 -13.25 -13.40
C HIS A 173 12.30 -13.69 -13.30
N PHE A 174 11.39 -12.80 -12.87
CA PHE A 174 9.97 -13.10 -12.77
C PHE A 174 9.31 -13.32 -14.14
N GLN A 175 9.70 -12.54 -15.15
CA GLN A 175 9.30 -12.75 -16.54
C GLN A 175 9.77 -14.11 -17.03
N SER A 176 11.04 -14.45 -16.81
CA SER A 176 11.62 -15.73 -17.21
C SER A 176 10.85 -16.90 -16.61
N ILE A 177 10.50 -16.88 -15.32
CA ILE A 177 9.71 -17.95 -14.68
C ILE A 177 8.28 -18.02 -15.26
N SER A 178 7.68 -16.87 -15.57
CA SER A 178 6.28 -16.79 -16.03
C SER A 178 6.16 -16.92 -17.56
N SER A 179 7.27 -17.09 -18.28
CA SER A 179 7.30 -17.18 -19.73
C SER A 179 6.57 -18.43 -20.21
N SER A 180 5.79 -18.29 -21.29
CA SER A 180 5.18 -19.44 -21.98
C SER A 180 6.23 -20.39 -22.58
N GLU A 181 7.48 -19.94 -22.67
CA GLU A 181 8.62 -20.77 -23.09
C GLU A 181 8.91 -21.92 -22.12
N ASN A 182 8.51 -21.82 -20.86
CA ASN A 182 8.72 -22.87 -19.86
C ASN A 182 7.72 -24.02 -19.98
N TYR A 183 6.67 -23.88 -20.80
CA TYR A 183 5.70 -24.95 -21.02
C TYR A 183 6.26 -26.06 -21.91
N SER A 184 5.73 -27.28 -21.74
CA SER A 184 6.05 -28.41 -22.61
C SER A 184 5.66 -28.13 -24.07
N ALA A 185 6.35 -28.77 -25.02
CA ALA A 185 6.05 -28.61 -26.44
C ALA A 185 4.60 -28.98 -26.78
N THR A 186 4.07 -30.02 -26.14
CA THR A 186 2.67 -30.46 -26.28
C THR A 186 1.69 -29.39 -25.81
N PHE A 187 1.94 -28.76 -24.66
CA PHE A 187 1.08 -27.69 -24.15
C PHE A 187 1.16 -26.42 -25.02
N LYS A 188 2.35 -26.06 -25.52
CA LYS A 188 2.51 -24.93 -26.44
C LYS A 188 1.70 -25.10 -27.73
N GLN A 189 1.62 -26.32 -28.26
CA GLN A 189 0.80 -26.62 -29.43
C GLN A 189 -0.70 -26.51 -29.11
N PHE A 190 -1.13 -27.09 -27.98
CA PHE A 190 -2.51 -26.97 -27.51
C PHE A 190 -2.92 -25.50 -27.32
N LYS A 191 -2.11 -24.71 -26.60
CA LYS A 191 -2.34 -23.29 -26.34
C LYS A 191 -2.51 -22.50 -27.63
N ARG A 192 -1.60 -22.67 -28.61
CA ARG A 192 -1.69 -21.97 -29.91
C ARG A 192 -2.98 -22.33 -30.66
N LYS A 193 -3.39 -23.59 -30.63
CA LYS A 193 -4.65 -24.01 -31.25
C LYS A 193 -5.85 -23.37 -30.56
N ALA A 194 -5.90 -23.45 -29.23
CA ALA A 194 -7.00 -22.89 -28.43
C ALA A 194 -7.09 -21.36 -28.52
N GLU A 195 -5.96 -20.63 -28.58
CA GLU A 195 -5.95 -19.17 -28.70
C GLU A 195 -6.39 -18.68 -30.09
N CYS A 196 -6.34 -19.53 -31.13
CA CYS A 196 -6.87 -19.23 -32.45
C CYS A 196 -8.38 -19.49 -32.57
N GLU A 197 -8.97 -20.27 -31.64
CA GLU A 197 -10.39 -20.60 -31.67
C GLU A 197 -11.21 -19.38 -31.20
N GLN A 198 -12.04 -18.83 -32.09
CA GLN A 198 -12.99 -17.80 -31.69
C GLN A 198 -14.11 -18.41 -30.85
N ILE A 199 -14.27 -17.91 -29.64
CA ILE A 199 -15.33 -18.35 -28.74
C ILE A 199 -16.65 -17.73 -29.20
N VAL A 200 -17.45 -18.50 -29.94
CA VAL A 200 -18.83 -18.14 -30.27
C VAL A 200 -19.69 -18.45 -29.05
N MET A 201 -20.09 -17.42 -28.30
CA MET A 201 -20.97 -17.56 -27.14
C MET A 201 -22.40 -17.88 -27.61
N SER A 202 -22.74 -19.17 -27.78
CA SER A 202 -24.07 -19.66 -28.15
C SER A 202 -25.08 -19.64 -26.98
N GLY A 203 -25.21 -18.49 -26.31
CA GLY A 203 -26.20 -18.27 -25.25
C GLY A 203 -27.22 -17.21 -25.66
N ALA A 204 -28.49 -17.40 -25.30
CA ALA A 204 -29.53 -16.38 -25.48
C ALA A 204 -29.07 -15.00 -24.94
N THR A 205 -29.52 -13.92 -25.56
CA THR A 205 -29.24 -12.53 -25.13
C THR A 205 -29.78 -12.20 -23.74
N SER A 206 -30.67 -13.04 -23.19
CA SER A 206 -31.36 -12.83 -21.91
C SER A 206 -30.66 -13.47 -20.69
N THR A 207 -29.43 -13.99 -20.81
CA THR A 207 -28.78 -14.62 -19.65
C THR A 207 -28.37 -13.57 -18.61
N PRO A 208 -28.59 -13.81 -17.29
CA PRO A 208 -28.30 -12.82 -16.24
C PRO A 208 -26.86 -12.26 -16.26
N TYR A 209 -25.87 -13.10 -16.59
CA TYR A 209 -24.46 -12.71 -16.63
C TYR A 209 -24.07 -11.81 -17.83
N LYS A 210 -25.00 -11.55 -18.76
CA LYS A 210 -24.79 -10.60 -19.89
C LYS A 210 -25.39 -9.22 -19.60
N GLN A 211 -26.15 -9.07 -18.53
CA GLN A 211 -26.79 -7.80 -18.19
C GLN A 211 -25.76 -6.83 -17.59
N PRO A 212 -25.98 -5.51 -17.69
CA PRO A 212 -25.20 -4.53 -16.97
C PRO A 212 -25.24 -4.80 -15.46
N PHE A 213 -24.17 -4.42 -14.76
CA PHE A 213 -24.10 -4.52 -13.32
C PHE A 213 -25.19 -3.67 -12.66
N THR A 214 -25.69 -4.16 -11.54
CA THR A 214 -26.66 -3.46 -10.69
C THR A 214 -25.94 -2.74 -9.55
N LEU A 215 -26.59 -1.70 -9.00
CA LEU A 215 -26.09 -1.02 -7.81
C LEU A 215 -25.87 -1.99 -6.65
N ARG A 216 -26.77 -2.96 -6.50
CA ARG A 216 -26.70 -3.95 -5.42
C ARG A 216 -25.46 -4.84 -5.53
N GLU A 217 -25.10 -5.27 -6.73
CA GLU A 217 -23.88 -6.06 -6.97
C GLU A 217 -22.62 -5.24 -6.65
N LEU A 218 -22.61 -3.95 -7.02
CA LEU A 218 -21.50 -3.05 -6.70
C LEU A 218 -21.36 -2.85 -5.18
N GLU A 219 -22.45 -2.58 -4.47
CA GLU A 219 -22.47 -2.45 -3.00
C GLU A 219 -21.93 -3.71 -2.32
N LEU A 220 -22.47 -4.88 -2.66
CA LEU A 220 -22.05 -6.16 -2.10
C LEU A 220 -20.55 -6.43 -2.35
N THR A 221 -20.08 -6.12 -3.56
CA THR A 221 -18.67 -6.27 -3.93
C THR A 221 -17.79 -5.38 -3.05
N LEU A 222 -18.16 -4.12 -2.85
CA LEU A 222 -17.38 -3.18 -2.05
C LEU A 222 -17.41 -3.49 -0.55
N ASP A 223 -18.50 -4.08 -0.05
CA ASP A 223 -18.67 -4.48 1.36
C ASP A 223 -17.84 -5.71 1.72
N ILE A 224 -17.84 -6.73 0.86
CA ILE A 224 -17.12 -7.99 1.11
C ILE A 224 -15.60 -7.81 0.98
N ARG A 225 -15.15 -6.88 0.14
CA ARG A 225 -13.71 -6.66 -0.11
C ARG A 225 -13.03 -6.06 1.12
N LYS A 226 -12.01 -6.74 1.64
CA LYS A 226 -11.13 -6.19 2.68
C LYS A 226 -10.21 -5.12 2.09
N GLN A 227 -9.79 -4.16 2.92
CA GLN A 227 -8.79 -3.17 2.51
C GLN A 227 -7.51 -3.89 2.04
N SER A 228 -7.04 -3.53 0.86
CA SER A 228 -5.83 -4.07 0.24
C SER A 228 -4.92 -2.91 -0.19
N ALA A 229 -3.66 -3.22 -0.48
CA ALA A 229 -2.75 -2.21 -1.01
C ALA A 229 -3.21 -1.78 -2.43
N PRO A 230 -3.15 -0.47 -2.73
CA PRO A 230 -3.59 0.06 -4.02
C PRO A 230 -2.59 -0.31 -5.11
N GLY A 231 -3.03 -0.21 -6.37
CA GLY A 231 -2.18 -0.34 -7.53
C GLY A 231 -1.44 0.95 -7.87
N PRO A 232 -0.93 1.08 -9.11
CA PRO A 232 -0.24 2.29 -9.57
C PRO A 232 -1.06 3.57 -9.53
N ASP A 233 -2.39 3.45 -9.59
CA ASP A 233 -3.34 4.56 -9.45
C ASP A 233 -3.44 5.13 -8.04
N SER A 234 -2.91 4.44 -7.01
CA SER A 234 -3.03 4.81 -5.60
C SER A 234 -4.47 4.96 -5.08
N ILE A 235 -5.46 4.35 -5.76
CA ILE A 235 -6.87 4.36 -5.35
C ILE A 235 -7.14 3.20 -4.40
N HIS A 236 -7.74 3.51 -3.23
CA HIS A 236 -8.10 2.51 -2.21
C HIS A 236 -9.59 2.14 -2.27
N TYR A 237 -9.95 0.94 -1.83
CA TYR A 237 -11.36 0.52 -1.69
C TYR A 237 -12.17 1.47 -0.80
N GLU A 238 -11.53 2.07 0.22
CA GLU A 238 -12.20 3.06 1.07
C GLU A 238 -12.63 4.31 0.30
N MET A 239 -11.84 4.74 -0.69
CA MET A 239 -12.22 5.83 -1.58
C MET A 239 -13.42 5.42 -2.43
N LEU A 240 -13.41 4.21 -3.00
CA LEU A 240 -14.50 3.71 -3.84
C LEU A 240 -15.84 3.65 -3.08
N ARG A 241 -15.84 3.20 -1.83
CA ARG A 241 -17.03 3.20 -0.95
C ARG A 241 -17.59 4.59 -0.65
N LYS A 242 -16.79 5.63 -0.83
CA LYS A 242 -17.16 7.01 -0.49
C LYS A 242 -17.54 7.84 -1.72
N LEU A 243 -17.36 7.30 -2.92
CA LEU A 243 -17.85 7.88 -4.16
C LEU A 243 -19.39 7.84 -4.24
N PRO A 244 -20.00 8.70 -5.08
CA PRO A 244 -21.37 8.49 -5.55
C PRO A 244 -21.44 7.16 -6.32
N LEU A 245 -22.01 6.12 -5.69
CA LEU A 245 -21.99 4.76 -6.24
C LEU A 245 -22.70 4.65 -7.59
N GLU A 246 -23.74 5.44 -7.81
CA GLU A 246 -24.43 5.52 -9.12
C GLU A 246 -23.48 5.94 -10.25
N HIS A 247 -22.60 6.90 -9.99
CA HIS A 247 -21.67 7.39 -11.01
C HIS A 247 -20.60 6.33 -11.29
N LEU A 248 -20.09 5.68 -10.25
CA LEU A 248 -19.16 4.56 -10.39
C LEU A 248 -19.82 3.43 -11.19
N LEU A 249 -21.07 3.09 -10.89
CA LEU A 249 -21.83 2.07 -11.61
C LEU A 249 -21.99 2.42 -13.10
N SER A 250 -22.40 3.65 -13.42
CA SER A 250 -22.53 4.10 -14.81
C SER A 250 -21.21 3.97 -15.58
N PHE A 251 -20.08 4.33 -14.95
CA PHE A 251 -18.77 4.17 -15.55
C PHE A 251 -18.40 2.70 -15.78
N LEU A 252 -18.63 1.81 -14.79
CA LEU A 252 -18.34 0.38 -14.94
C LEU A 252 -19.23 -0.26 -16.02
N ASN A 253 -20.52 0.09 -16.07
CA ASN A 253 -21.43 -0.40 -17.10
C ASN A 253 -21.08 0.11 -18.48
N LEU A 254 -20.58 1.34 -18.61
CA LEU A 254 -20.07 1.84 -19.88
C LEU A 254 -18.88 1.02 -20.39
N LEU A 255 -17.97 0.58 -19.51
CA LEU A 255 -16.88 -0.31 -19.90
C LEU A 255 -17.38 -1.71 -20.26
N TRP A 256 -18.36 -2.21 -19.52
CA TRP A 256 -19.00 -3.51 -19.74
C TRP A 256 -19.70 -3.58 -21.10
N GLU A 257 -20.52 -2.58 -21.43
CA GLU A 257 -21.24 -2.48 -22.71
C GLU A 257 -20.28 -2.40 -23.90
N ARG A 258 -19.11 -1.77 -23.70
CA ARG A 258 -18.04 -1.68 -24.71
C ARG A 258 -17.14 -2.91 -24.74
N ALA A 259 -17.42 -3.93 -23.91
CA ALA A 259 -16.60 -5.14 -23.75
C ALA A 259 -15.11 -4.83 -23.56
N TYR A 260 -14.80 -3.79 -22.76
CA TYR A 260 -13.44 -3.25 -22.65
C TYR A 260 -12.87 -3.39 -21.24
N PHE A 261 -11.61 -3.83 -21.15
CA PHE A 261 -10.83 -3.81 -19.92
C PHE A 261 -9.67 -2.82 -20.07
N PRO A 262 -9.68 -1.68 -19.33
CA PRO A 262 -8.69 -0.62 -19.43
C PRO A 262 -7.23 -1.08 -19.36
N GLU A 263 -6.37 -0.50 -20.20
CA GLU A 263 -4.93 -0.80 -20.23
C GLU A 263 -4.24 -0.40 -18.93
N SER A 264 -4.70 0.69 -18.31
CA SER A 264 -4.19 1.13 -17.00
C SER A 264 -4.42 0.09 -15.90
N TRP A 265 -5.49 -0.71 -15.97
CA TRP A 265 -5.80 -1.75 -14.98
C TRP A 265 -4.99 -3.03 -15.19
N LYS A 266 -4.42 -3.24 -16.38
CA LYS A 266 -3.48 -4.34 -16.67
C LYS A 266 -2.09 -4.08 -16.08
N ARG A 267 -1.79 -2.84 -15.68
CA ARG A 267 -0.52 -2.46 -15.05
C ARG A 267 -0.55 -2.71 -13.54
N ALA A 268 0.58 -3.13 -12.98
CA ALA A 268 0.70 -3.44 -11.57
C ALA A 268 2.04 -2.99 -10.97
N HIS A 269 2.04 -2.68 -9.68
CA HIS A 269 3.28 -2.62 -8.90
C HIS A 269 3.65 -4.02 -8.42
N VAL A 270 4.80 -4.53 -8.86
CA VAL A 270 5.30 -5.86 -8.45
C VAL A 270 6.16 -5.73 -7.20
N ILE A 271 5.70 -6.29 -6.09
CA ILE A 271 6.39 -6.29 -4.80
C ILE A 271 7.05 -7.66 -4.58
N PRO A 272 8.40 -7.74 -4.53
CA PRO A 272 9.11 -8.98 -4.25
C PRO A 272 9.07 -9.33 -2.75
N LEU A 273 8.44 -10.44 -2.39
CA LEU A 273 8.41 -10.94 -1.01
C LEU A 273 9.38 -12.11 -0.81
N LEU A 274 10.30 -11.97 0.15
CA LEU A 274 11.26 -13.02 0.49
C LEU A 274 10.56 -14.26 1.06
N LYS A 275 10.87 -15.43 0.49
CA LYS A 275 10.47 -16.74 1.01
C LYS A 275 11.16 -17.01 2.35
N ALA A 276 10.44 -17.60 3.30
CA ALA A 276 10.99 -17.93 4.62
C ALA A 276 12.23 -18.85 4.50
N GLY A 277 13.30 -18.50 5.22
CA GLY A 277 14.54 -19.29 5.28
C GLY A 277 15.38 -19.32 4.00
N LYS A 278 15.04 -18.53 2.98
CA LYS A 278 15.79 -18.49 1.71
C LYS A 278 16.83 -17.37 1.67
N ASP A 279 17.88 -17.60 0.89
CA ASP A 279 18.98 -16.64 0.73
C ASP A 279 18.50 -15.35 0.05
N ARG A 280 18.73 -14.22 0.71
CA ARG A 280 18.33 -12.89 0.26
C ARG A 280 19.07 -12.43 -1.00
N SER A 281 20.20 -13.07 -1.32
CA SER A 281 21.06 -12.73 -2.45
C SER A 281 20.64 -13.36 -3.79
N LEU A 282 19.56 -14.14 -3.80
CA LEU A 282 19.09 -14.84 -5.00
C LEU A 282 17.72 -14.31 -5.44
N PRO A 283 17.51 -13.95 -6.72
CA PRO A 283 16.20 -13.58 -7.26
C PRO A 283 15.12 -14.65 -7.02
N SER A 284 15.50 -15.94 -7.11
CA SER A 284 14.60 -17.09 -6.91
C SER A 284 14.05 -17.23 -5.49
N SER A 285 14.66 -16.54 -4.52
CA SER A 285 14.18 -16.49 -3.14
C SER A 285 12.99 -15.56 -2.95
N TYR A 286 12.60 -14.78 -3.95
CA TYR A 286 11.49 -13.83 -3.87
C TYR A 286 10.26 -14.35 -4.62
N ARG A 287 9.07 -14.03 -4.10
CA ARG A 287 7.78 -14.24 -4.78
C ARG A 287 7.25 -12.89 -5.25
N PRO A 288 6.88 -12.73 -6.54
CA PRO A 288 6.23 -11.52 -7.00
C PRO A 288 4.79 -11.46 -6.48
N ILE A 289 4.39 -10.31 -5.92
CA ILE A 289 2.99 -9.96 -5.70
C ILE A 289 2.66 -8.76 -6.58
N ALA A 290 1.69 -8.90 -7.47
CA ALA A 290 1.20 -7.81 -8.31
C ALA A 290 0.10 -7.03 -7.58
N LEU A 291 0.31 -5.73 -7.37
CA LEU A 291 -0.70 -4.81 -6.85
C LEU A 291 -1.33 -4.09 -8.05
N THR A 292 -2.54 -4.50 -8.42
CA THR A 292 -3.36 -3.90 -9.50
C THR A 292 -4.36 -2.89 -8.96
N SER A 293 -4.94 -2.10 -9.87
CA SER A 293 -5.97 -1.10 -9.58
C SER A 293 -7.11 -1.67 -8.72
N CYS A 294 -7.56 -0.93 -7.71
CA CYS A 294 -8.76 -1.32 -6.97
C CYS A 294 -10.03 -1.21 -7.82
N LEU A 295 -10.08 -0.28 -8.78
CA LEU A 295 -11.18 -0.18 -9.75
C LEU A 295 -11.23 -1.44 -10.62
N GLY A 296 -10.10 -1.82 -11.22
CA GLY A 296 -10.04 -3.03 -12.07
C GLY A 296 -10.19 -4.36 -11.34
N LYS A 297 -10.11 -4.39 -10.00
CA LYS A 297 -10.48 -5.55 -9.17
C LYS A 297 -11.95 -5.54 -8.73
N THR A 298 -12.61 -4.41 -8.88
CA THR A 298 -14.04 -4.21 -8.55
C THR A 298 -14.89 -4.48 -9.78
N TYR A 299 -14.46 -4.01 -10.95
CA TYR A 299 -14.90 -4.50 -12.25
C TYR A 299 -14.62 -6.00 -12.38
#